data_AF-A0A9D2VKB7-F1
#
_entry.id   AF-A0A9D2VKB7-F1
#
_cell.length_a   1.000
_cell.length_b   1.000
_cell.length_c   1.000
_cell.angle_alpha   90.00
_cell.angle_beta   90.00
_cell.angle_gamma   90.00
#
_symmetry.space_group_name_H-M   'P 1'
#
loop_
_entity.id
_entity.type
_entity.pdbx_description
1 polymer ?
#
loop_
_entity_poly.entity_id
_entity_poly.type
_entity_poly.pdbx_seq_one_letter_code
_entity_poly.pdbx_strand_id
1 'polypeptide(L)'
;MSIVAAYVVSHPPLRGRTPERADAARASGAVREVACRIGAHAPETVVVACPHAPRFLDCFHLSTGEAALAAAGAWRVFPNAVRYDGALVARVAACARKHAVPICGSGMGDVRLDRATSSVLALLGGALEGARIVRVGVSSLSPETHRALGRCIAEAARDLGRKCVFVAIGSLGCDRGGAFEGVRAKPRAAARPEAPVFAREAAALLDAGDLEGFLSVDPALAEAAGACLLGPLQIMAGALEGAPFTHELLDGAAPARAERIAGAFEVRGAQGDGAVPSPIDAAAAASRAAAGPDACEAESDPYAALARKSVEGLARSGGPIDRPEHLPSELLDERAGVFVSLCDRAGLRGRAGTFEPVTGCVADEIMRNAASAAAGGARFARVRPCELGGLTYAVDVLRPPLPVASAAELDPARWGVAVSKGRRRGVALPGLEGVAAAWEQVAIAKRSAGIDPADDDVELARFETVRHVARAGVAHAAGGGGSDG
;
A
#
# COMPACT_ATOMS: atom_id res chain seq x y z
N MET A 1 -29.01 -2.68 -1.51
CA MET A 1 -27.67 -2.08 -1.70
C MET A 1 -26.62 -3.12 -1.36
N SER A 2 -25.63 -3.37 -2.22
CA SER A 2 -24.63 -4.42 -2.02
C SER A 2 -23.43 -3.93 -1.19
N ILE A 3 -22.46 -4.82 -0.96
CA ILE A 3 -21.11 -4.44 -0.57
C ILE A 3 -20.58 -3.41 -1.57
N VAL A 4 -20.14 -2.24 -1.10
CA VAL A 4 -19.62 -1.15 -1.95
C VAL A 4 -18.11 -1.23 -2.15
N ALA A 5 -17.41 -1.82 -1.18
CA ALA A 5 -15.99 -2.10 -1.26
C ALA A 5 -15.63 -3.22 -0.29
N ALA A 6 -14.56 -3.94 -0.58
CA ALA A 6 -13.88 -4.84 0.33
C ALA A 6 -12.42 -4.42 0.51
N TYR A 7 -11.92 -4.51 1.74
CA TYR A 7 -10.54 -4.23 2.06
C TYR A 7 -9.90 -5.43 2.74
N VAL A 8 -8.61 -5.60 2.49
CA VAL A 8 -7.78 -6.63 3.10
C VAL A 8 -6.80 -5.92 4.02
N VAL A 9 -6.72 -6.32 5.29
CA VAL A 9 -5.86 -5.66 6.28
C VAL A 9 -5.17 -6.68 7.18
N SER A 10 -3.86 -6.52 7.32
CA SER A 10 -3.09 -7.27 8.30
C SER A 10 -3.38 -6.83 9.73
N HIS A 11 -3.62 -7.81 10.61
CA HIS A 11 -3.65 -7.53 12.04
C HIS A 11 -2.20 -7.45 12.59
N PRO A 12 -1.93 -6.58 13.58
CA PRO A 12 -0.62 -6.54 14.22
C PRO A 12 -0.33 -7.84 15.00
N PRO A 13 0.93 -8.07 15.41
CA PRO A 13 1.31 -9.26 16.16
C PRO A 13 0.51 -9.39 17.47
N LEU A 14 -0.18 -10.51 17.65
CA LEU A 14 -1.08 -10.73 18.79
C LEU A 14 -0.36 -11.06 20.12
N ARG A 15 0.96 -11.28 20.07
CA ARG A 15 1.85 -11.53 21.24
C ARG A 15 2.97 -10.47 21.29
N GLY A 16 3.12 -9.75 22.41
CA GLY A 16 4.18 -8.74 22.62
C GLY A 16 3.74 -7.54 23.47
N ARG A 17 4.64 -6.55 23.67
CA ARG A 17 4.34 -5.30 24.42
C ARG A 17 3.10 -4.59 23.85
N THR A 18 2.38 -3.93 24.75
CA THR A 18 1.06 -3.30 24.56
C THR A 18 0.84 -2.63 23.18
N PRO A 19 -0.33 -2.85 22.54
CA PRO A 19 -0.63 -2.43 21.17
C PRO A 19 -0.45 -0.92 20.91
N GLU A 20 -0.69 -0.08 21.92
CA GLU A 20 -0.88 1.37 21.75
C GLU A 20 0.34 2.18 21.27
N ARG A 21 1.58 1.78 21.60
CA ARG A 21 2.79 2.54 21.19
C ARG A 21 3.48 1.98 19.95
N ALA A 22 3.26 0.70 19.63
CA ALA A 22 3.85 0.07 18.47
C ALA A 22 2.96 0.22 17.24
N ASP A 23 1.62 0.18 17.39
CA ASP A 23 0.72 0.04 16.25
C ASP A 23 0.34 1.39 15.61
N ALA A 24 0.17 2.47 16.38
CA ALA A 24 -0.07 3.81 15.82
C ALA A 24 1.15 4.40 15.08
N ALA A 25 2.36 4.09 15.57
CA ALA A 25 3.62 4.46 14.94
C ALA A 25 3.99 3.56 13.74
N ARG A 26 3.36 2.38 13.60
CA ARG A 26 3.58 1.40 12.53
C ARG A 26 2.42 1.24 11.56
N ALA A 27 1.29 1.93 11.77
CA ALA A 27 0.21 1.97 10.79
C ALA A 27 0.81 2.41 9.47
N SER A 28 0.97 1.46 8.55
CA SER A 28 1.60 1.72 7.27
C SER A 28 0.75 2.76 6.54
N GLY A 29 1.37 3.53 5.63
CA GLY A 29 0.62 4.45 4.77
C GLY A 29 -0.57 3.75 4.12
N ALA A 30 -0.42 2.47 3.79
CA ALA A 30 -1.48 1.64 3.23
C ALA A 30 -2.68 1.38 4.16
N VAL A 31 -2.48 1.11 5.46
CA VAL A 31 -3.63 0.92 6.38
C VAL A 31 -4.36 2.25 6.63
N ARG A 32 -3.62 3.38 6.66
CA ARG A 32 -4.23 4.71 6.74
C ARG A 32 -5.02 5.06 5.47
N GLU A 33 -4.50 4.66 4.31
CA GLU A 33 -5.19 4.79 3.04
C GLU A 33 -6.49 3.97 3.03
N VAL A 34 -6.45 2.71 3.48
CA VAL A 34 -7.66 1.89 3.65
C VAL A 34 -8.67 2.60 4.56
N ALA A 35 -8.24 3.14 5.71
CA ALA A 35 -9.13 3.88 6.59
C ALA A 35 -9.75 5.10 5.89
N CYS A 36 -8.96 5.88 5.13
CA CYS A 36 -9.44 7.01 4.36
C CYS A 36 -10.54 6.61 3.37
N ARG A 37 -10.29 5.56 2.57
CA ARG A 37 -11.25 5.09 1.57
C ARG A 37 -12.53 4.54 2.21
N ILE A 38 -12.40 3.75 3.30
CA ILE A 38 -13.56 3.30 4.09
C ILE A 38 -14.39 4.50 4.55
N GLY A 39 -13.75 5.52 5.15
CA GLY A 39 -14.46 6.69 5.66
C GLY A 39 -15.20 7.45 4.57
N ALA A 40 -14.61 7.53 3.38
CA ALA A 40 -15.23 8.22 2.25
C ALA A 40 -16.38 7.44 1.59
N HIS A 41 -16.43 6.12 1.73
CA HIS A 41 -17.64 5.37 1.43
C HIS A 41 -18.78 5.66 2.43
N ALA A 42 -18.47 6.17 3.62
CA ALA A 42 -19.42 6.40 4.71
C ALA A 42 -20.37 5.20 4.93
N PRO A 43 -19.84 3.99 5.20
CA PRO A 43 -20.65 2.79 5.34
C PRO A 43 -21.55 2.88 6.58
N GLU A 44 -22.79 2.42 6.43
CA GLU A 44 -23.68 2.23 7.59
C GLU A 44 -23.22 1.03 8.42
N THR A 45 -22.67 0.01 7.75
CA THR A 45 -22.24 -1.24 8.39
C THR A 45 -20.91 -1.72 7.81
N VAL A 46 -20.00 -2.16 8.67
CA VAL A 46 -18.74 -2.81 8.28
C VAL A 46 -18.77 -4.27 8.70
N VAL A 47 -18.68 -5.15 7.70
CA VAL A 47 -18.58 -6.59 7.90
C VAL A 47 -17.10 -6.96 8.03
N VAL A 48 -16.73 -7.59 9.13
CA VAL A 48 -15.35 -7.97 9.45
C VAL A 48 -15.25 -9.48 9.51
N ALA A 49 -14.50 -10.08 8.57
CA ALA A 49 -14.13 -11.49 8.63
C ALA A 49 -12.77 -11.61 9.31
N CYS A 50 -12.74 -12.24 10.49
CA CYS A 50 -11.53 -12.37 11.28
C CYS A 50 -11.28 -13.84 11.70
N PRO A 51 -10.10 -14.40 11.44
CA PRO A 51 -9.77 -15.77 11.78
C PRO A 51 -9.55 -16.01 13.28
N HIS A 52 -9.44 -14.93 14.07
CA HIS A 52 -9.25 -14.96 15.53
C HIS A 52 -10.53 -14.64 16.30
N ALA A 53 -11.64 -14.35 15.61
CA ALA A 53 -12.95 -14.39 16.22
C ALA A 53 -13.29 -15.85 16.62
N PRO A 54 -14.30 -16.09 17.49
CA PRO A 54 -14.71 -17.44 17.83
C PRO A 54 -14.88 -18.30 16.58
N ARG A 55 -14.25 -19.47 16.57
CA ARG A 55 -14.17 -20.36 15.41
C ARG A 55 -14.62 -21.76 15.79
N PHE A 56 -15.37 -22.37 14.89
CA PHE A 56 -15.83 -23.75 15.03
C PHE A 56 -15.43 -24.51 13.78
N LEU A 57 -15.19 -25.81 13.93
CA LEU A 57 -14.71 -26.65 12.82
C LEU A 57 -15.78 -26.83 11.74
N ASP A 58 -17.05 -26.82 12.14
CA ASP A 58 -18.21 -27.26 11.36
C ASP A 58 -19.24 -26.15 11.12
N CYS A 59 -19.01 -24.94 11.62
CA CYS A 59 -19.87 -23.78 11.35
C CYS A 59 -19.15 -22.43 11.47
N PHE A 60 -19.73 -21.41 10.86
CA PHE A 60 -19.26 -20.02 10.99
C PHE A 60 -19.92 -19.32 12.17
N HIS A 61 -19.12 -18.60 12.95
CA HIS A 61 -19.63 -17.78 14.03
C HIS A 61 -20.04 -16.40 13.51
N LEU A 62 -21.29 -16.00 13.75
CA LEU A 62 -21.75 -14.63 13.58
C LEU A 62 -21.90 -14.00 14.97
N SER A 63 -21.22 -12.89 15.21
CA SER A 63 -21.33 -12.21 16.50
C SER A 63 -22.75 -11.65 16.68
N THR A 64 -23.41 -12.03 17.77
CA THR A 64 -24.77 -11.59 18.12
C THR A 64 -24.74 -10.74 19.40
N GLY A 65 -25.80 -9.95 19.62
CA GLY A 65 -25.92 -9.02 20.75
C GLY A 65 -25.97 -7.56 20.30
N GLU A 66 -26.12 -6.62 21.23
CA GLU A 66 -26.23 -5.18 20.91
C GLU A 66 -24.86 -4.52 20.71
N ALA A 67 -23.86 -4.92 21.50
CA ALA A 67 -22.52 -4.34 21.44
C ALA A 67 -21.45 -5.29 22.02
N ALA A 68 -20.19 -5.04 21.66
CA ALA A 68 -19.02 -5.67 22.26
C ALA A 68 -18.03 -4.65 22.80
N LEU A 69 -17.37 -4.98 23.92
CA LEU A 69 -16.29 -4.21 24.51
C LEU A 69 -14.96 -4.58 23.83
N ALA A 70 -14.11 -3.58 23.60
CA ALA A 70 -12.78 -3.80 23.08
C ALA A 70 -11.92 -4.64 24.06
N ALA A 71 -10.98 -5.43 23.52
CA ALA A 71 -10.06 -6.22 24.34
C ALA A 71 -9.20 -5.32 25.25
N ALA A 72 -8.80 -5.85 26.41
CA ALA A 72 -7.98 -5.08 27.35
C ALA A 72 -6.65 -4.66 26.72
N GLY A 73 -6.43 -3.34 26.60
CA GLY A 73 -5.26 -2.71 25.97
C GLY A 73 -5.57 -1.91 24.69
N ALA A 74 -6.82 -1.88 24.24
CA ALA A 74 -7.31 -1.06 23.13
C ALA A 74 -8.13 0.17 23.61
N TRP A 75 -8.03 0.52 24.89
CA TRP A 75 -8.96 1.37 25.65
C TRP A 75 -8.93 2.87 25.29
N ARG A 76 -8.01 3.32 24.43
CA ARG A 76 -7.73 4.76 24.28
C ARG A 76 -7.93 5.34 22.89
N VAL A 77 -8.31 4.56 21.88
CA VAL A 77 -8.38 5.03 20.48
C VAL A 77 -9.77 4.89 19.84
N PHE A 78 -10.67 4.08 20.42
CA PHE A 78 -12.02 3.85 19.90
C PHE A 78 -13.04 3.98 21.03
N PRO A 79 -14.29 4.46 20.80
CA PRO A 79 -15.32 4.41 21.84
C PRO A 79 -15.38 2.99 22.43
N ASN A 80 -15.46 2.90 23.75
CA ASN A 80 -15.27 1.67 24.54
C ASN A 80 -16.18 0.49 24.16
N ALA A 81 -17.15 0.70 23.26
CA ALA A 81 -18.07 -0.30 22.76
C ALA A 81 -18.29 -0.16 21.25
N VAL A 82 -18.24 -1.29 20.55
CA VAL A 82 -18.62 -1.44 19.14
C VAL A 82 -20.07 -1.89 19.08
N ARG A 83 -20.91 -1.21 18.30
CA ARG A 83 -22.32 -1.58 18.11
C ARG A 83 -22.46 -2.61 17.00
N TYR A 84 -23.18 -3.70 17.26
CA TYR A 84 -23.43 -4.71 16.24
C TYR A 84 -24.67 -4.39 15.39
N ASP A 85 -24.64 -4.72 14.10
CA ASP A 85 -25.82 -4.66 13.23
C ASP A 85 -26.64 -5.96 13.37
N GLY A 86 -27.46 -6.04 14.41
CA GLY A 86 -28.31 -7.21 14.66
C GLY A 86 -29.30 -7.51 13.53
N ALA A 87 -29.74 -6.48 12.80
CA ALA A 87 -30.66 -6.67 11.66
C ALA A 87 -29.93 -7.35 10.48
N LEU A 88 -28.72 -6.89 10.16
CA LEU A 88 -27.90 -7.55 9.13
C LEU A 88 -27.52 -8.97 9.55
N VAL A 89 -27.10 -9.19 10.80
CA VAL A 89 -26.78 -10.54 11.32
C VAL A 89 -27.99 -11.49 11.18
N ALA A 90 -29.18 -11.04 11.58
CA ALA A 90 -30.39 -11.85 11.46
C ALA A 90 -30.73 -12.18 10.00
N ARG A 91 -30.53 -11.23 9.07
CA ARG A 91 -30.78 -11.46 7.64
C ARG A 91 -29.74 -12.40 7.02
N VAL A 92 -28.46 -12.25 7.36
CA VAL A 92 -27.40 -13.20 6.98
C VAL A 92 -27.75 -14.59 7.51
N ALA A 93 -28.23 -14.70 8.74
CA ALA A 93 -28.62 -15.98 9.32
C ALA A 93 -29.82 -16.64 8.64
N ALA A 94 -30.80 -15.84 8.20
CA ALA A 94 -31.91 -16.34 7.38
C ALA A 94 -31.43 -16.83 6.00
N CYS A 95 -30.56 -16.07 5.35
CA CYS A 95 -29.99 -16.42 4.05
C CYS A 95 -29.10 -17.68 4.15
N ALA A 96 -28.26 -17.77 5.17
CA ALA A 96 -27.43 -18.95 5.43
C ALA A 96 -28.27 -20.21 5.61
N ARG A 97 -29.37 -20.16 6.37
CA ARG A 97 -30.31 -21.29 6.51
C ARG A 97 -30.96 -21.70 5.18
N LYS A 98 -31.38 -20.73 4.36
CA LYS A 98 -31.93 -20.97 3.03
C LYS A 98 -30.93 -21.68 2.11
N HIS A 99 -29.64 -21.36 2.23
CA HIS A 99 -28.56 -21.92 1.40
C HIS A 99 -27.77 -23.05 2.09
N ALA A 100 -28.27 -23.58 3.21
CA ALA A 100 -27.63 -24.63 4.00
C ALA A 100 -26.17 -24.33 4.42
N VAL A 101 -25.84 -23.05 4.63
CA VAL A 101 -24.54 -22.62 5.17
C VAL A 101 -24.57 -22.76 6.70
N PRO A 102 -23.70 -23.60 7.30
CA PRO A 102 -23.72 -23.81 8.75
C PRO A 102 -23.23 -22.57 9.51
N ILE A 103 -24.06 -22.05 10.41
CA ILE A 103 -23.75 -20.88 11.22
C ILE A 103 -24.13 -21.09 12.69
N CYS A 104 -23.45 -20.38 13.58
CA CYS A 104 -23.81 -20.25 14.99
C CYS A 104 -23.73 -18.79 15.44
N GLY A 105 -24.52 -18.43 16.47
CA GLY A 105 -24.46 -17.12 17.11
C GLY A 105 -23.52 -17.12 18.31
N SER A 106 -23.34 -15.94 18.94
CA SER A 106 -22.64 -15.84 20.22
C SER A 106 -23.48 -16.43 21.35
N GLY A 107 -22.83 -17.20 22.22
CA GLY A 107 -23.43 -17.64 23.49
C GLY A 107 -23.60 -16.46 24.46
N MET A 108 -24.47 -16.61 25.46
CA MET A 108 -24.64 -15.61 26.53
C MET A 108 -23.32 -15.47 27.31
N GLY A 109 -22.54 -14.42 27.03
CA GLY A 109 -21.32 -14.10 27.79
C GLY A 109 -20.13 -13.61 26.97
N ASP A 110 -20.12 -13.80 25.64
CA ASP A 110 -18.98 -13.39 24.82
C ASP A 110 -19.13 -11.93 24.34
N VAL A 111 -18.94 -11.00 25.28
CA VAL A 111 -19.10 -9.55 25.05
C VAL A 111 -17.79 -8.91 24.55
N ARG A 112 -16.69 -9.68 24.44
CA ARG A 112 -15.37 -9.13 24.10
C ARG A 112 -14.99 -9.37 22.66
N LEU A 113 -14.45 -8.34 22.02
CA LEU A 113 -13.77 -8.48 20.74
C LEU A 113 -12.45 -9.22 20.92
N ASP A 114 -12.10 -10.04 19.94
CA ASP A 114 -10.76 -10.60 19.85
C ASP A 114 -9.71 -9.49 19.61
N ARG A 115 -8.45 -9.76 19.97
CA ARG A 115 -7.38 -8.77 19.87
C ARG A 115 -7.11 -8.33 18.44
N ALA A 116 -7.25 -9.21 17.45
CA ALA A 116 -6.99 -8.88 16.04
C ALA A 116 -8.02 -7.88 15.52
N THR A 117 -9.31 -8.19 15.69
CA THR A 117 -10.41 -7.29 15.37
C THR A 117 -10.29 -5.97 16.12
N SER A 118 -10.06 -6.00 17.44
CA SER A 118 -9.91 -4.78 18.26
C SER A 118 -8.79 -3.87 17.74
N SER A 119 -7.65 -4.45 17.37
CA SER A 119 -6.49 -3.68 16.91
C SER A 119 -6.73 -3.06 15.53
N VAL A 120 -7.30 -3.82 14.59
CA VAL A 120 -7.61 -3.30 13.25
C VAL A 120 -8.69 -2.22 13.33
N LEU A 121 -9.76 -2.42 14.09
CA LEU A 121 -10.78 -1.38 14.27
C LEU A 121 -10.19 -0.10 14.88
N ALA A 122 -9.29 -0.23 15.86
CA ALA A 122 -8.58 0.93 16.42
C ALA A 122 -7.69 1.64 15.39
N LEU A 123 -7.06 0.91 14.47
CA LEU A 123 -6.28 1.49 13.37
C LEU A 123 -7.14 2.19 12.32
N LEU A 124 -8.34 1.68 12.05
CA LEU A 124 -9.29 2.31 11.13
C LEU A 124 -9.94 3.56 11.76
N GLY A 125 -10.09 3.59 13.09
CA GLY A 125 -10.39 4.80 13.84
C GLY A 125 -11.66 5.52 13.37
N GLY A 126 -11.57 6.84 13.18
CA GLY A 126 -12.69 7.71 12.80
C GLY A 126 -13.38 7.34 11.47
N ALA A 127 -12.76 6.53 10.60
CA ALA A 127 -13.39 6.02 9.39
C ALA A 127 -14.63 5.15 9.65
N LEU A 128 -14.78 4.65 10.88
CA LEU A 128 -15.86 3.80 11.33
C LEU A 128 -16.86 4.53 12.22
N GLU A 129 -16.74 5.85 12.37
CA GLU A 129 -17.63 6.63 13.22
C GLU A 129 -19.08 6.53 12.71
N GLY A 130 -19.99 6.11 13.60
CA GLY A 130 -21.41 5.89 13.27
C GLY A 130 -21.72 4.56 12.57
N ALA A 131 -20.72 3.84 12.05
CA ALA A 131 -20.91 2.54 11.43
C ALA A 131 -21.19 1.44 12.48
N ARG A 132 -22.09 0.52 12.14
CA ARG A 132 -22.30 -0.72 12.91
C ARG A 132 -21.34 -1.80 12.42
N ILE A 133 -21.04 -2.78 13.25
CA ILE A 133 -20.14 -3.88 12.88
C ILE A 133 -20.91 -5.20 12.75
N VAL A 134 -20.49 -6.05 11.82
CA VAL A 134 -20.84 -7.48 11.80
C VAL A 134 -19.54 -8.25 11.83
N ARG A 135 -19.25 -8.95 12.94
CA ARG A 135 -18.02 -9.75 13.06
C ARG A 135 -18.31 -11.21 12.76
N VAL A 136 -17.58 -11.75 11.79
CA VAL A 136 -17.68 -13.11 11.27
C VAL A 136 -16.40 -13.88 11.59
N GLY A 137 -16.54 -15.02 12.26
CA GLY A 137 -15.46 -15.99 12.46
C GLY A 137 -15.35 -16.94 11.28
N VAL A 138 -14.13 -17.40 11.00
CA VAL A 138 -13.85 -18.40 9.96
C VAL A 138 -14.04 -19.81 10.48
N SER A 139 -14.14 -20.78 9.57
CA SER A 139 -14.37 -22.19 9.89
C SER A 139 -13.36 -23.10 9.18
N SER A 140 -13.39 -24.41 9.45
CA SER A 140 -12.63 -25.43 8.71
C SER A 140 -13.45 -26.06 7.58
N LEU A 141 -14.62 -25.50 7.27
CA LEU A 141 -15.46 -25.88 6.13
C LEU A 141 -14.79 -25.56 4.78
N SER A 142 -15.35 -26.08 3.68
CA SER A 142 -14.75 -25.95 2.35
C SER A 142 -14.65 -24.49 1.86
N PRO A 143 -13.75 -24.19 0.90
CA PRO A 143 -13.67 -22.89 0.25
C PRO A 143 -15.01 -22.43 -0.35
N GLU A 144 -15.77 -23.33 -0.95
CA GLU A 144 -17.09 -23.06 -1.52
C GLU A 144 -18.12 -22.69 -0.45
N THR A 145 -17.97 -23.28 0.74
CA THR A 145 -18.82 -22.99 1.89
C THR A 145 -18.51 -21.60 2.46
N HIS A 146 -17.23 -21.19 2.47
CA HIS A 146 -16.80 -19.83 2.78
C HIS A 146 -17.33 -18.81 1.76
N ARG A 147 -17.22 -19.13 0.46
CA ARG A 147 -17.79 -18.32 -0.63
C ARG A 147 -19.32 -18.19 -0.48
N ALA A 148 -20.01 -19.28 -0.15
CA ALA A 148 -21.46 -19.27 0.06
C ALA A 148 -21.87 -18.33 1.20
N LEU A 149 -21.10 -18.28 2.30
CA LEU A 149 -21.32 -17.29 3.36
C LEU A 149 -21.15 -15.85 2.85
N GLY A 150 -20.11 -15.58 2.04
CA GLY A 150 -19.90 -14.29 1.39
C GLY A 150 -21.12 -13.85 0.58
N ARG A 151 -21.69 -14.76 -0.22
CA ARG A 151 -22.91 -14.49 -0.99
C ARG A 151 -24.10 -14.19 -0.10
N CYS A 152 -24.24 -14.91 1.02
CA CYS A 152 -25.29 -14.64 2.00
C CYS A 152 -25.16 -13.25 2.61
N ILE A 153 -23.94 -12.77 2.85
CA ILE A 153 -23.67 -11.41 3.34
C ILE A 153 -24.07 -10.37 2.29
N ALA A 154 -23.69 -10.57 1.03
CA ALA A 154 -24.05 -9.66 -0.05
C ALA A 154 -25.56 -9.62 -0.31
N GLU A 155 -26.25 -10.77 -0.29
CA GLU A 155 -27.70 -10.87 -0.40
C GLU A 155 -28.39 -10.16 0.77
N ALA A 156 -27.95 -10.40 2.01
CA ALA A 156 -28.53 -9.77 3.18
C ALA A 156 -28.37 -8.24 3.18
N ALA A 157 -27.19 -7.74 2.79
CA ALA A 157 -26.97 -6.30 2.62
C ALA A 157 -27.91 -5.73 1.54
N ARG A 158 -28.05 -6.45 0.42
CA ARG A 158 -28.92 -6.06 -0.70
C ARG A 158 -30.36 -5.92 -0.26
N ASP A 159 -30.88 -6.93 0.42
CA ASP A 159 -32.25 -7.04 0.89
C ASP A 159 -32.61 -5.94 1.90
N LEU A 160 -31.66 -5.60 2.78
CA LEU A 160 -31.84 -4.55 3.78
C LEU A 160 -31.59 -3.14 3.23
N GLY A 161 -31.11 -3.01 2.00
CA GLY A 161 -30.75 -1.72 1.44
C GLY A 161 -29.54 -1.08 2.16
N ARG A 162 -28.70 -1.85 2.85
CA ARG A 162 -27.63 -1.34 3.71
C ARG A 162 -26.36 -1.05 2.92
N LYS A 163 -25.76 0.13 3.08
CA LYS A 163 -24.43 0.43 2.52
C LYS A 163 -23.34 -0.23 3.36
N CYS A 164 -22.73 -1.29 2.83
CA CYS A 164 -21.79 -2.11 3.57
C CYS A 164 -20.37 -2.09 2.98
N VAL A 165 -19.36 -2.04 3.85
CA VAL A 165 -17.97 -2.33 3.49
C VAL A 165 -17.56 -3.67 4.11
N PHE A 166 -16.81 -4.49 3.38
CA PHE A 166 -16.25 -5.73 3.87
C PHE A 166 -14.77 -5.55 4.25
N VAL A 167 -14.31 -6.13 5.36
CA VAL A 167 -12.90 -6.10 5.79
C VAL A 167 -12.45 -7.52 6.12
N ALA A 168 -11.54 -8.04 5.30
CA ALA A 168 -10.83 -9.29 5.53
C ALA A 168 -9.60 -9.04 6.40
N ILE A 169 -9.59 -9.57 7.62
CA ILE A 169 -8.46 -9.43 8.56
C ILE A 169 -7.64 -10.71 8.55
N GLY A 170 -6.31 -10.60 8.44
CA GLY A 170 -5.44 -11.78 8.50
C GLY A 170 -4.02 -11.50 8.04
N SER A 171 -3.19 -12.53 8.01
CA SER A 171 -1.81 -12.44 7.52
C SER A 171 -1.53 -13.52 6.47
N LEU A 172 -0.65 -13.21 5.51
CA LEU A 172 -0.17 -14.14 4.49
C LEU A 172 0.92 -15.10 4.99
N GLY A 173 1.36 -14.95 6.24
CA GLY A 173 2.33 -15.85 6.84
C GLY A 173 2.69 -15.37 8.22
N CYS A 174 2.91 -16.30 9.14
CA CYS A 174 3.30 -15.95 10.49
C CYS A 174 4.55 -16.77 10.86
N ASP A 175 5.68 -16.09 11.03
CA ASP A 175 6.91 -16.68 11.56
C ASP A 175 6.72 -17.20 13.00
N ARG A 176 5.63 -16.78 13.65
CA ARG A 176 5.24 -17.16 15.00
C ARG A 176 4.08 -18.13 14.90
N GLY A 177 4.42 -19.38 14.57
CA GLY A 177 3.48 -20.48 14.36
C GLY A 177 2.22 -20.38 15.21
N GLY A 178 1.06 -20.54 14.56
CA GLY A 178 -0.26 -20.43 15.17
C GLY A 178 -0.35 -21.17 16.50
N ALA A 179 -0.15 -20.44 17.58
CA ALA A 179 -0.32 -20.96 18.92
C ALA A 179 -1.49 -20.21 19.52
N PHE A 180 -2.62 -20.92 19.57
CA PHE A 180 -3.79 -20.60 20.37
C PHE A 180 -3.37 -20.09 21.76
N GLU A 181 -4.16 -19.15 22.31
CA GLU A 181 -3.99 -18.72 23.69
C GLU A 181 -3.97 -19.94 24.62
N GLY A 182 -2.89 -20.09 25.40
CA GLY A 182 -2.72 -21.20 26.36
C GLY A 182 -1.54 -22.14 26.12
N VAL A 183 -0.92 -22.16 24.93
CA VAL A 183 0.24 -23.03 24.67
C VAL A 183 1.55 -22.32 25.01
N ARG A 184 2.32 -22.87 25.98
CA ARG A 184 3.65 -22.39 26.41
C ARG A 184 4.55 -22.16 25.20
N ALA A 185 5.29 -21.05 25.23
CA ALA A 185 6.17 -20.60 24.16
C ALA A 185 7.14 -21.71 23.74
N LYS A 186 6.96 -22.26 22.53
CA LYS A 186 8.02 -23.01 21.86
C LYS A 186 9.10 -22.02 21.37
N PRO A 187 10.36 -22.45 21.23
CA PRO A 187 11.45 -21.63 20.72
C PRO A 187 11.08 -21.02 19.35
N ARG A 188 11.68 -19.89 18.97
CA ARG A 188 11.54 -19.27 17.63
C ARG A 188 11.49 -20.39 16.58
N ALA A 189 10.32 -20.63 16.00
CA ALA A 189 10.16 -21.69 15.03
C ALA A 189 11.10 -21.38 13.85
N ALA A 190 11.78 -22.39 13.33
CA ALA A 190 12.51 -22.26 12.07
C ALA A 190 11.59 -21.61 11.02
N ALA A 191 12.16 -20.76 10.15
CA ALA A 191 11.42 -20.14 9.05
C ALA A 191 10.59 -21.21 8.33
N ARG A 192 9.27 -20.99 8.19
CA ARG A 192 8.36 -21.90 7.49
C ARG A 192 8.66 -21.79 5.99
N PRO A 193 9.21 -22.81 5.32
CA PRO A 193 9.58 -22.70 3.91
C PRO A 193 8.37 -22.45 3.00
N GLU A 194 7.16 -22.83 3.44
CA GLU A 194 5.90 -22.61 2.75
C GLU A 194 5.38 -21.16 2.85
N ALA A 195 5.80 -20.41 3.86
CA ALA A 195 5.34 -19.02 4.07
C ALA A 195 5.65 -18.08 2.89
N PRO A 196 6.87 -18.01 2.34
CA PRO A 196 7.15 -17.17 1.17
C PRO A 196 6.45 -17.67 -0.10
N VAL A 197 6.17 -18.98 -0.20
CA VAL A 197 5.46 -19.57 -1.35
C VAL A 197 4.01 -19.12 -1.34
N PHE A 198 3.30 -19.37 -0.23
CA PHE A 198 1.92 -18.94 -0.04
C PHE A 198 1.78 -17.43 -0.16
N ALA A 199 2.68 -16.66 0.45
CA ALA A 199 2.61 -15.20 0.40
C ALA A 199 2.72 -14.66 -1.03
N ARG A 200 3.61 -15.23 -1.84
CA ARG A 200 3.75 -14.85 -3.26
C ARG A 200 2.49 -15.17 -4.05
N GLU A 201 1.94 -16.37 -3.84
CA GLU A 201 0.73 -16.83 -4.53
C GLU A 201 -0.48 -15.96 -4.17
N ALA A 202 -0.76 -15.78 -2.88
CA ALA A 202 -1.88 -14.97 -2.42
C ALA A 202 -1.73 -13.48 -2.79
N ALA A 203 -0.52 -12.92 -2.74
CA ALA A 203 -0.28 -11.53 -3.16
C ALA A 203 -0.50 -11.35 -4.67
N ALA A 204 -0.10 -12.32 -5.50
CA ALA A 204 -0.35 -12.27 -6.93
C ALA A 204 -1.86 -12.32 -7.25
N LEU A 205 -2.61 -13.17 -6.55
CA LEU A 205 -4.07 -13.21 -6.67
C LEU A 205 -4.74 -11.90 -6.25
N LEU A 206 -4.25 -11.27 -5.17
CA LEU A 206 -4.74 -9.96 -4.72
C LEU A 206 -4.43 -8.84 -5.71
N ASP A 207 -3.22 -8.82 -6.30
CA ASP A 207 -2.80 -7.81 -7.28
C ASP A 207 -3.55 -7.96 -8.62
N ALA A 208 -3.85 -9.19 -9.02
CA ALA A 208 -4.67 -9.51 -10.19
C ALA A 208 -6.19 -9.39 -9.92
N GLY A 209 -6.58 -9.20 -8.66
CA GLY A 209 -7.95 -9.29 -8.17
C GLY A 209 -8.70 -10.56 -8.57
N ASP A 210 -7.98 -11.69 -8.63
CA ASP A 210 -8.53 -13.00 -8.96
C ASP A 210 -9.21 -13.62 -7.73
N LEU A 211 -10.52 -13.42 -7.64
CA LEU A 211 -11.35 -13.95 -6.56
C LEU A 211 -11.50 -15.48 -6.62
N GLU A 212 -11.49 -16.07 -7.82
CA GLU A 212 -11.63 -17.52 -8.01
C GLU A 212 -10.37 -18.24 -7.55
N GLY A 213 -9.20 -17.66 -7.83
CA GLY A 213 -7.92 -18.21 -7.42
C GLY A 213 -7.84 -18.49 -5.92
N PHE A 214 -8.46 -17.66 -5.06
CA PHE A 214 -8.50 -17.90 -3.60
C PHE A 214 -9.17 -19.22 -3.19
N LEU A 215 -10.06 -19.76 -4.03
CA LEU A 215 -10.74 -21.02 -3.77
C LEU A 215 -9.87 -22.23 -4.15
N SER A 216 -8.93 -22.02 -5.06
CA SER A 216 -8.02 -23.06 -5.57
C SER A 216 -6.71 -23.16 -4.78
N VAL A 217 -6.39 -22.16 -3.94
CA VAL A 217 -5.22 -22.23 -3.06
C VAL A 217 -5.38 -23.39 -2.07
N ASP A 218 -4.35 -24.24 -2.00
CA ASP A 218 -4.32 -25.40 -1.11
C ASP A 218 -4.42 -24.96 0.37
N PRO A 219 -5.47 -25.37 1.11
CA PRO A 219 -5.59 -25.08 2.53
C PRO A 219 -4.41 -25.60 3.37
N ALA A 220 -3.80 -26.73 2.96
CA ALA A 220 -2.64 -27.30 3.64
C ALA A 220 -1.40 -26.40 3.48
N LEU A 221 -1.25 -25.75 2.31
CA LEU A 221 -0.18 -24.76 2.08
C LEU A 221 -0.37 -23.54 2.99
N ALA A 222 -1.60 -23.04 3.12
CA ALA A 222 -1.91 -21.92 4.02
C ALA A 222 -1.60 -22.25 5.50
N GLU A 223 -1.98 -23.45 5.94
CA GLU A 223 -1.72 -23.94 7.29
C GLU A 223 -0.20 -24.12 7.55
N ALA A 224 0.51 -24.71 6.60
CA ALA A 224 1.97 -24.88 6.64
C ALA A 224 2.69 -23.53 6.66
N ALA A 225 2.21 -22.54 5.90
CA ALA A 225 2.68 -21.15 5.91
C ALA A 225 2.36 -20.40 7.23
N GLY A 226 1.45 -20.93 8.06
CA GLY A 226 0.92 -20.22 9.23
C GLY A 226 0.09 -18.99 8.85
N ALA A 227 -0.44 -18.96 7.63
CA ALA A 227 -1.30 -17.91 7.14
C ALA A 227 -2.70 -18.06 7.74
N CYS A 228 -3.35 -16.93 7.99
CA CYS A 228 -4.74 -16.91 8.49
C CYS A 228 -5.68 -16.10 7.61
N LEU A 229 -5.19 -15.56 6.49
CA LEU A 229 -5.96 -14.70 5.59
C LEU A 229 -6.78 -15.46 4.53
N LEU A 230 -6.50 -16.74 4.28
CA LEU A 230 -7.17 -17.48 3.20
C LEU A 230 -8.69 -17.57 3.40
N GLY A 231 -9.17 -18.02 4.57
CA GLY A 231 -10.61 -18.12 4.86
C GLY A 231 -11.36 -16.78 4.73
N PRO A 232 -10.85 -15.67 5.31
CA PRO A 232 -11.41 -14.33 5.09
C PRO A 232 -11.48 -13.92 3.61
N LEU A 233 -10.46 -14.24 2.80
CA LEU A 233 -10.44 -13.97 1.36
C LEU A 233 -11.49 -14.79 0.60
N GLN A 234 -11.71 -16.04 0.98
CA GLN A 234 -12.74 -16.89 0.37
C GLN A 234 -14.15 -16.37 0.68
N ILE A 235 -14.39 -15.85 1.89
CA ILE A 235 -15.65 -15.16 2.22
C ILE A 235 -15.77 -13.86 1.40
N MET A 236 -14.70 -13.08 1.31
CA MET A 236 -14.66 -11.85 0.51
C MET A 236 -14.99 -12.11 -0.97
N ALA A 237 -14.45 -13.19 -1.54
CA ALA A 237 -14.72 -13.59 -2.92
C ALA A 237 -16.21 -13.80 -3.17
N GLY A 238 -16.91 -14.46 -2.25
CA GLY A 238 -18.37 -14.62 -2.33
C GLY A 238 -19.14 -13.30 -2.14
N ALA A 239 -18.63 -12.38 -1.33
CA ALA A 239 -19.26 -11.09 -1.06
C ALA A 239 -19.18 -10.12 -2.26
N LEU A 240 -18.16 -10.27 -3.10
CA LEU A 240 -17.95 -9.50 -4.33
C LEU A 240 -18.39 -10.23 -5.60
N GLU A 241 -18.90 -11.46 -5.50
CA GLU A 241 -19.25 -12.30 -6.65
C GLU A 241 -20.22 -11.57 -7.60
N GLY A 242 -19.86 -11.53 -8.88
CA GLY A 242 -20.67 -10.94 -9.94
C GLY A 242 -20.74 -9.41 -9.93
N ALA A 243 -20.07 -8.74 -8.97
CA ALA A 243 -19.95 -7.30 -8.95
C ALA A 243 -18.73 -6.85 -9.78
N PRO A 244 -18.85 -5.84 -10.65
CA PRO A 244 -17.67 -5.25 -11.29
C PRO A 244 -16.92 -4.41 -10.26
N PHE A 245 -15.60 -4.57 -10.13
CA PHE A 245 -14.79 -3.82 -9.18
C PHE A 245 -13.43 -3.39 -9.76
N THR A 246 -12.80 -2.40 -9.12
CA THR A 246 -11.36 -2.16 -9.19
C THR A 246 -10.65 -2.87 -8.06
N HIS A 247 -9.37 -3.19 -8.26
CA HIS A 247 -8.53 -3.77 -7.23
C HIS A 247 -7.20 -3.02 -7.15
N GLU A 248 -6.61 -2.95 -5.95
CA GLU A 248 -5.29 -2.37 -5.74
C GLU A 248 -4.63 -3.05 -4.52
N LEU A 249 -3.43 -3.58 -4.69
CA LEU A 249 -2.60 -4.05 -3.59
C LEU A 249 -1.73 -2.89 -3.07
N LEU A 250 -2.10 -2.35 -1.90
CA LEU A 250 -1.49 -1.17 -1.30
C LEU A 250 -0.18 -1.48 -0.54
N ASP A 251 -0.06 -2.68 0.05
CA ASP A 251 1.15 -3.20 0.70
C ASP A 251 1.11 -4.74 0.68
N GLY A 252 2.28 -5.39 0.75
CA GLY A 252 2.37 -6.86 0.83
C GLY A 252 2.77 -7.62 -0.45
N ALA A 253 3.19 -6.92 -1.51
CA ALA A 253 3.61 -7.55 -2.77
C ALA A 253 4.91 -8.39 -2.69
N ALA A 254 5.73 -8.19 -1.64
CA ALA A 254 6.98 -8.91 -1.45
C ALA A 254 6.86 -9.99 -0.35
N PRO A 255 7.37 -11.22 -0.54
CA PRO A 255 7.31 -12.29 0.48
C PRO A 255 7.91 -11.91 1.83
N ALA A 256 8.95 -11.07 1.85
CA ALA A 256 9.55 -10.54 3.07
C ALA A 256 8.64 -9.57 3.87
N ARG A 257 7.52 -9.16 3.28
CA ARG A 257 6.48 -8.30 3.87
C ARG A 257 5.14 -9.05 4.02
N ALA A 258 5.12 -10.38 3.96
CA ALA A 258 3.91 -11.20 4.10
C ALA A 258 3.12 -10.95 5.42
N GLU A 259 3.81 -10.48 6.47
CA GLU A 259 3.20 -10.09 7.74
C GLU A 259 2.43 -8.75 7.65
N ARG A 260 2.63 -7.97 6.58
CA ARG A 260 2.06 -6.64 6.34
C ARG A 260 1.39 -6.58 4.97
N ILE A 261 0.08 -6.79 4.95
CA ILE A 261 -0.73 -6.69 3.74
C ILE A 261 -1.84 -5.65 3.91
N ALA A 262 -2.08 -4.92 2.84
CA ALA A 262 -3.22 -4.02 2.69
C ALA A 262 -3.67 -4.04 1.22
N GLY A 263 -4.97 -4.22 0.98
CA GLY A 263 -5.53 -4.22 -0.37
C GLY A 263 -6.93 -3.62 -0.40
N ALA A 264 -7.33 -3.11 -1.56
CA ALA A 264 -8.62 -2.47 -1.79
C ALA A 264 -9.32 -3.08 -3.01
N PHE A 265 -10.61 -3.34 -2.88
CA PHE A 265 -11.49 -3.86 -3.92
C PHE A 265 -12.76 -3.00 -3.94
N GLU A 266 -12.95 -2.14 -4.93
CA GLU A 266 -14.02 -1.13 -4.92
C GLU A 266 -15.00 -1.36 -6.07
N VAL A 267 -16.28 -1.53 -5.73
CA VAL A 267 -17.33 -1.88 -6.70
C VAL A 267 -17.66 -0.66 -7.58
N ARG A 268 -17.85 -0.88 -8.90
CA ARG A 268 -18.19 0.15 -9.90
C ARG A 268 -19.69 0.14 -10.26
N GLY A 269 -20.28 1.32 -10.50
CA GLY A 269 -21.58 1.49 -11.19
C GLY A 269 -22.70 2.08 -10.32
N ALA A 270 -23.93 2.18 -10.86
CA ALA A 270 -25.08 2.90 -10.25
C ALA A 270 -25.57 2.35 -8.88
N GLN A 271 -24.89 1.33 -8.35
CA GLN A 271 -25.17 0.63 -7.09
C GLN A 271 -23.86 0.43 -6.28
N GLY A 272 -22.82 1.18 -6.64
CA GLY A 272 -21.45 1.22 -6.11
C GLY A 272 -20.69 2.41 -6.74
N ASP A 273 -20.93 3.62 -6.23
CA ASP A 273 -20.17 4.85 -6.49
C ASP A 273 -18.77 4.81 -5.83
N GLY A 274 -18.18 3.62 -5.75
CA GLY A 274 -17.11 3.26 -4.82
C GLY A 274 -15.70 3.64 -5.23
N ALA A 275 -15.49 4.22 -6.41
CA ALA A 275 -14.24 4.95 -6.65
C ALA A 275 -14.35 6.27 -5.88
N VAL A 276 -14.04 6.23 -4.58
CA VAL A 276 -13.79 7.45 -3.83
C VAL A 276 -12.59 8.10 -4.49
N PRO A 277 -12.70 9.37 -4.92
CA PRO A 277 -11.55 10.13 -5.28
C PRO A 277 -10.49 10.10 -4.19
N SER A 278 -9.34 9.48 -4.46
CA SER A 278 -8.12 9.81 -3.73
C SER A 278 -7.95 11.34 -3.78
N PRO A 279 -7.20 12.00 -2.86
CA PRO A 279 -6.83 13.41 -3.02
C PRO A 279 -6.27 13.75 -4.43
N ILE A 280 -5.84 12.74 -5.18
CA ILE A 280 -5.46 12.78 -6.60
C ILE A 280 -6.66 12.90 -7.55
N ASP A 281 -7.79 12.21 -7.31
CA ASP A 281 -8.96 12.33 -8.18
C ASP A 281 -9.85 13.54 -7.87
N ALA A 282 -9.72 14.17 -6.69
CA ALA A 282 -10.35 15.47 -6.41
C ALA A 282 -9.71 16.58 -7.25
N ALA A 283 -8.39 16.53 -7.45
CA ALA A 283 -7.67 17.38 -8.40
C ALA A 283 -8.07 17.04 -9.85
N ALA A 284 -8.25 15.75 -10.18
CA ALA A 284 -8.71 15.32 -11.50
C ALA A 284 -10.20 15.61 -11.79
N ALA A 285 -11.06 15.72 -10.77
CA ALA A 285 -12.48 16.04 -10.91
C ALA A 285 -12.70 17.56 -11.03
N ALA A 286 -11.97 18.37 -10.26
CA ALA A 286 -11.92 19.82 -10.44
C ALA A 286 -11.38 20.19 -11.84
N SER A 287 -10.42 19.42 -12.36
CA SER A 287 -9.89 19.58 -13.72
C SER A 287 -10.84 19.06 -14.82
N ARG A 288 -11.82 18.19 -14.51
CA ARG A 288 -12.78 17.64 -15.47
C ARG A 288 -14.07 18.47 -15.59
N ALA A 289 -14.47 19.19 -14.55
CA ALA A 289 -15.65 20.07 -14.60
C ALA A 289 -15.39 21.42 -15.30
N ALA A 290 -14.12 21.77 -15.56
CA ALA A 290 -13.72 23.02 -16.18
C ALA A 290 -13.36 22.92 -17.68
N ALA A 291 -13.38 21.73 -18.28
CA ALA A 291 -12.90 21.53 -19.65
C ALA A 291 -14.05 21.17 -20.61
N GLY A 292 -14.47 22.17 -21.40
CA GLY A 292 -15.17 21.94 -22.66
C GLY A 292 -14.22 21.37 -23.74
N PRO A 293 -14.77 20.91 -24.87
CA PRO A 293 -13.99 20.26 -25.92
C PRO A 293 -13.32 21.35 -26.74
N ASP A 294 -12.13 21.81 -26.31
CA ASP A 294 -11.11 22.47 -27.14
C ASP A 294 -10.04 23.08 -26.22
N ALA A 295 -8.99 22.31 -25.88
CA ALA A 295 -7.65 22.84 -25.59
C ALA A 295 -6.62 21.71 -25.45
N CYS A 296 -5.67 21.70 -26.38
CA CYS A 296 -4.46 20.89 -26.35
C CYS A 296 -3.40 21.48 -25.40
N GLU A 297 -2.60 20.60 -24.79
CA GLU A 297 -1.20 20.76 -24.34
C GLU A 297 -0.81 21.95 -23.41
N ALA A 298 -0.94 21.73 -22.09
CA ALA A 298 -0.05 22.15 -20.97
C ALA A 298 -0.72 21.64 -19.68
N GLU A 299 -0.14 20.94 -18.71
CA GLU A 299 1.21 20.99 -18.12
C GLU A 299 1.64 19.57 -17.70
N SER A 300 2.75 19.10 -18.26
CA SER A 300 3.57 18.02 -17.70
C SER A 300 4.85 18.69 -17.21
N ASP A 301 5.18 18.56 -15.92
CA ASP A 301 6.39 19.14 -15.32
C ASP A 301 7.62 18.99 -16.25
N PRO A 302 8.20 20.10 -16.76
CA PRO A 302 9.20 20.05 -17.82
C PRO A 302 10.48 19.34 -17.39
N TYR A 303 10.82 19.35 -16.10
CA TYR A 303 12.01 18.69 -15.55
C TYR A 303 11.87 17.18 -15.64
N ALA A 304 10.74 16.67 -15.17
CA ALA A 304 10.48 15.24 -15.14
C ALA A 304 10.10 14.69 -16.52
N ALA A 305 9.47 15.51 -17.38
CA ALA A 305 9.25 15.20 -18.79
C ALA A 305 10.58 15.02 -19.55
N LEU A 306 11.57 15.89 -19.30
CA LEU A 306 12.88 15.80 -19.91
C LEU A 306 13.64 14.55 -19.44
N ALA A 307 13.58 14.23 -18.14
CA ALA A 307 14.15 12.99 -17.60
C ALA A 307 13.51 11.75 -18.24
N ARG A 308 12.18 11.74 -18.37
CA ARG A 308 11.43 10.67 -19.03
C ARG A 308 11.85 10.49 -20.48
N LYS A 309 11.83 11.56 -21.29
CA LYS A 309 12.28 11.53 -22.70
C LYS A 309 13.69 10.97 -22.82
N SER A 310 14.60 11.37 -21.92
CA SER A 310 15.99 10.92 -21.92
C SER A 310 16.13 9.42 -21.65
N VAL A 311 15.41 8.88 -20.67
CA VAL A 311 15.44 7.45 -20.35
C VAL A 311 14.74 6.61 -21.42
N GLU A 312 13.55 7.03 -21.88
CA GLU A 312 12.82 6.32 -22.92
C GLU A 312 13.60 6.30 -24.24
N GLY A 313 14.21 7.44 -24.58
CA GLY A 313 15.11 7.58 -25.72
C GLY A 313 16.27 6.59 -25.62
N LEU A 314 17.04 6.63 -24.53
CA LEU A 314 18.17 5.72 -24.31
C LEU A 314 17.78 4.24 -24.36
N ALA A 315 16.65 3.88 -23.75
CA ALA A 315 16.17 2.51 -23.73
C ALA A 315 15.74 2.01 -25.12
N ARG A 316 15.18 2.89 -25.97
CA ARG A 316 14.67 2.53 -27.31
C ARG A 316 15.75 2.61 -28.40
N SER A 317 16.61 3.63 -28.38
CA SER A 317 17.64 3.86 -29.41
C SER A 317 19.01 3.27 -29.05
N GLY A 318 19.23 2.93 -27.77
CA GLY A 318 20.50 2.40 -27.26
C GLY A 318 21.56 3.46 -26.95
N GLY A 319 21.34 4.72 -27.34
CA GLY A 319 22.24 5.86 -27.11
C GLY A 319 21.54 7.10 -26.54
N PRO A 320 22.29 8.08 -26.01
CA PRO A 320 21.71 9.32 -25.51
C PRO A 320 20.97 10.08 -26.63
N ILE A 321 19.92 10.81 -26.26
CA ILE A 321 19.16 11.66 -27.19
C ILE A 321 19.72 13.08 -27.20
N ASP A 322 19.49 13.79 -28.30
CA ASP A 322 19.79 15.21 -28.39
C ASP A 322 18.82 16.03 -27.52
N ARG A 323 19.30 17.19 -27.06
CA ARG A 323 18.50 18.10 -26.24
C ARG A 323 17.34 18.68 -27.08
N PRO A 324 16.09 18.64 -26.58
CA PRO A 324 14.98 19.30 -27.25
C PRO A 324 15.22 20.80 -27.44
N GLU A 325 14.84 21.34 -28.60
CA GLU A 325 15.07 22.76 -28.96
C GLU A 325 14.20 23.75 -28.17
N HIS A 326 13.02 23.32 -27.71
CA HIS A 326 12.05 24.17 -27.00
C HIS A 326 11.90 23.75 -25.53
N LEU A 327 12.84 24.19 -24.69
CA LEU A 327 12.79 23.99 -23.23
C LEU A 327 12.57 25.33 -22.52
N PRO A 328 11.86 25.34 -21.37
CA PRO A 328 11.74 26.53 -20.52
C PRO A 328 13.09 27.14 -20.15
N SER A 329 13.14 28.47 -20.05
CA SER A 329 14.36 29.22 -19.73
C SER A 329 14.99 28.81 -18.41
N GLU A 330 14.19 28.41 -17.41
CA GLU A 330 14.67 27.97 -16.10
C GLU A 330 15.54 26.70 -16.17
N LEU A 331 15.32 25.85 -17.20
CA LEU A 331 16.16 24.68 -17.44
C LEU A 331 17.48 25.02 -18.18
N LEU A 332 17.50 26.14 -18.90
CA LEU A 332 18.61 26.54 -19.78
C LEU A 332 19.55 27.56 -19.13
N ASP A 333 19.01 28.45 -18.30
CA ASP A 333 19.73 29.61 -17.75
C ASP A 333 20.30 29.32 -16.36
N GLU A 334 19.76 28.33 -15.64
CA GLU A 334 20.24 27.95 -14.30
C GLU A 334 21.26 26.80 -14.32
N ARG A 335 22.12 26.77 -13.30
CA ARG A 335 23.07 25.68 -13.03
C ARG A 335 22.88 25.17 -11.60
N ALA A 336 22.49 23.91 -11.48
CA ALA A 336 22.31 23.24 -10.18
C ALA A 336 22.70 21.77 -10.27
N GLY A 337 23.08 21.18 -9.14
CA GLY A 337 23.21 19.73 -9.02
C GLY A 337 21.84 19.07 -9.15
N VAL A 338 21.77 17.90 -9.80
CA VAL A 338 20.51 17.21 -10.07
C VAL A 338 20.64 15.74 -9.75
N PHE A 339 19.64 15.17 -9.07
CA PHE A 339 19.49 13.73 -8.90
C PHE A 339 18.26 13.24 -9.63
N VAL A 340 18.45 12.26 -10.51
CA VAL A 340 17.35 11.56 -11.17
C VAL A 340 17.17 10.19 -10.51
N SER A 341 15.97 9.97 -9.96
CA SER A 341 15.54 8.68 -9.42
C SER A 341 14.50 8.06 -10.34
N LEU A 342 14.75 6.83 -10.75
CA LEU A 342 13.82 5.96 -11.47
C LEU A 342 13.21 5.01 -10.44
N CYS A 343 11.89 4.99 -10.35
CA CYS A 343 11.17 4.10 -9.45
C CYS A 343 10.20 3.23 -10.23
N ASP A 344 10.09 1.96 -9.85
CA ASP A 344 9.04 1.03 -10.31
C ASP A 344 8.17 0.60 -9.12
N ARG A 345 7.30 -0.39 -9.32
CA ARG A 345 6.42 -0.94 -8.26
C ARG A 345 7.19 -1.62 -7.12
N ALA A 346 8.45 -2.03 -7.35
CA ALA A 346 9.32 -2.65 -6.34
C ALA A 346 10.20 -1.62 -5.59
N GLY A 347 10.22 -0.36 -6.04
CA GLY A 347 10.93 0.74 -5.39
C GLY A 347 11.97 1.38 -6.30
N LEU A 348 13.15 1.70 -5.76
CA LEU A 348 14.20 2.38 -6.53
C LEU A 348 14.78 1.45 -7.61
N ARG A 349 14.56 1.78 -8.88
CA ARG A 349 15.04 1.04 -10.07
C ARG A 349 16.35 1.60 -10.63
N GLY A 350 16.68 2.83 -10.28
CA GLY A 350 17.94 3.49 -10.60
C GLY A 350 18.02 4.86 -9.94
N ARG A 351 19.22 5.30 -9.55
CA ARG A 351 19.47 6.68 -9.13
C ARG A 351 20.85 7.10 -9.60
N ALA A 352 20.93 8.28 -10.20
CA ALA A 352 22.19 8.94 -10.50
C ALA A 352 22.03 10.44 -10.29
N GLY A 353 23.11 11.11 -9.94
CA GLY A 353 23.07 12.55 -9.78
C GLY A 353 24.42 13.15 -9.45
N THR A 354 24.45 14.47 -9.53
CA THR A 354 25.62 15.31 -9.28
C THR A 354 25.29 16.32 -8.19
N PHE A 355 26.21 16.50 -7.25
CA PHE A 355 26.03 17.44 -6.15
C PHE A 355 26.28 18.89 -6.58
N GLU A 356 27.37 19.12 -7.30
CA GLU A 356 27.68 20.38 -7.97
C GLU A 356 27.39 20.22 -9.47
N PRO A 357 26.87 21.27 -10.15
CA PRO A 357 26.58 21.21 -11.59
C PRO A 357 27.87 20.98 -12.39
N VAL A 358 27.89 19.93 -13.20
CA VAL A 358 29.03 19.58 -14.07
C VAL A 358 28.76 19.92 -15.54
N THR A 359 27.53 20.32 -15.88
CA THR A 359 27.13 20.79 -17.21
C THR A 359 26.87 22.31 -17.22
N GLY A 360 26.54 22.82 -18.42
CA GLY A 360 26.26 24.24 -18.66
C GLY A 360 24.88 24.70 -18.19
N CYS A 361 23.92 23.77 -18.05
CA CYS A 361 22.55 24.08 -17.62
C CYS A 361 21.86 22.88 -16.93
N VAL A 362 20.79 23.14 -16.18
CA VAL A 362 20.00 22.09 -15.50
C VAL A 362 19.44 21.06 -16.48
N ALA A 363 19.03 21.47 -17.69
CA ALA A 363 18.53 20.55 -18.72
C ALA A 363 19.56 19.48 -19.09
N ASP A 364 20.80 19.89 -19.40
CA ASP A 364 21.87 18.95 -19.75
C ASP A 364 22.22 18.05 -18.56
N GLU A 365 22.13 18.58 -17.33
CA GLU A 365 22.38 17.84 -16.10
C GLU A 365 21.30 16.74 -15.88
N ILE A 366 20.02 17.07 -16.11
CA ILE A 366 18.91 16.11 -16.06
C ILE A 366 19.11 15.01 -17.09
N MET A 367 19.38 15.36 -18.35
CA MET A 367 19.54 14.38 -19.43
C MET A 367 20.69 13.41 -19.15
N ARG A 368 21.85 13.95 -18.72
CA ARG A 368 23.03 13.17 -18.34
C ARG A 368 22.73 12.20 -17.20
N ASN A 369 22.12 12.70 -16.12
CA ASN A 369 21.87 11.90 -14.92
C ASN A 369 20.73 10.90 -15.14
N ALA A 370 19.71 11.24 -15.94
CA ALA A 370 18.68 10.31 -16.37
C ALA A 370 19.26 9.15 -17.19
N ALA A 371 20.13 9.46 -18.15
CA ALA A 371 20.84 8.43 -18.92
C ALA A 371 21.70 7.53 -18.00
N SER A 372 22.44 8.11 -17.05
CA SER A 372 23.24 7.34 -16.10
C SER A 372 22.39 6.47 -15.17
N ALA A 373 21.23 6.94 -14.74
CA ALA A 373 20.32 6.16 -13.90
C ALA A 373 19.73 4.95 -14.65
N ALA A 374 19.56 5.08 -15.97
CA ALA A 374 19.00 4.04 -16.84
C ALA A 374 20.04 3.09 -17.47
N ALA A 375 21.31 3.52 -17.58
CA ALA A 375 22.37 2.77 -18.27
C ALA A 375 22.77 1.45 -17.58
N GLY A 376 22.44 1.29 -16.30
CA GLY A 376 22.80 0.15 -15.46
C GLY A 376 24.13 0.34 -14.73
N GLY A 377 24.31 -0.35 -13.59
CA GLY A 377 25.50 -0.30 -12.75
C GLY A 377 25.60 -1.51 -11.82
N ALA A 378 26.46 -1.46 -10.81
CA ALA A 378 26.70 -2.59 -9.89
C ALA A 378 25.45 -3.07 -9.13
N ARG A 379 24.46 -2.17 -8.93
CA ARG A 379 23.23 -2.43 -8.17
C ARG A 379 22.00 -2.71 -9.05
N PHE A 380 21.96 -2.21 -10.28
CA PHE A 380 20.77 -2.25 -11.13
C PHE A 380 21.15 -2.59 -12.58
N ALA A 381 20.42 -3.50 -13.22
CA ALA A 381 20.57 -3.77 -14.64
C ALA A 381 20.14 -2.57 -15.49
N ARG A 382 20.62 -2.47 -16.74
CA ARG A 382 20.15 -1.47 -17.71
C ARG A 382 18.62 -1.53 -17.84
N VAL A 383 17.96 -0.38 -17.93
CA VAL A 383 16.50 -0.26 -18.15
C VAL A 383 16.15 -0.68 -19.58
N ARG A 384 15.13 -1.54 -19.71
CA ARG A 384 14.63 -2.07 -21.00
C ARG A 384 13.35 -1.35 -21.46
N PRO A 385 13.05 -1.31 -22.76
CA PRO A 385 11.82 -0.74 -23.29
C PRO A 385 10.52 -1.24 -22.65
N CYS A 386 10.47 -2.52 -22.28
CA CYS A 386 9.30 -3.12 -21.64
C CYS A 386 9.04 -2.63 -20.21
N GLU A 387 10.05 -2.05 -19.54
CA GLU A 387 9.93 -1.51 -18.18
C GLU A 387 9.38 -0.07 -18.19
N LEU A 388 9.50 0.65 -19.30
CA LEU A 388 9.21 2.10 -19.40
C LEU A 388 7.79 2.47 -18.97
N GLY A 389 6.81 1.62 -19.29
CA GLY A 389 5.39 1.86 -18.92
C GLY A 389 5.12 1.81 -17.42
N GLY A 390 6.04 1.25 -16.62
CA GLY A 390 5.91 1.15 -15.16
C GLY A 390 6.81 2.10 -14.38
N LEU A 391 7.59 2.96 -15.05
CA LEU A 391 8.55 3.84 -14.39
C LEU A 391 7.94 5.18 -13.99
N THR A 392 8.26 5.60 -12.77
CA THR A 392 8.11 6.96 -12.27
C THR A 392 9.47 7.65 -12.31
N TYR A 393 9.49 8.87 -12.83
CA TYR A 393 10.68 9.70 -12.99
C TYR A 393 10.62 10.82 -11.97
N ALA A 394 11.56 10.84 -11.02
CA ALA A 394 11.69 11.92 -10.05
C ALA A 394 13.03 12.65 -10.27
N VAL A 395 12.99 13.97 -10.32
CA VAL A 395 14.14 14.85 -10.50
C VAL A 395 14.23 15.75 -9.27
N ASP A 396 15.29 15.61 -8.50
CA ASP A 396 15.61 16.45 -7.34
C ASP A 396 16.67 17.48 -7.76
N VAL A 397 16.29 18.75 -7.86
CA VAL A 397 17.20 19.87 -8.16
C VAL A 397 17.70 20.48 -6.86
N LEU A 398 19.02 20.56 -6.69
CA LEU A 398 19.65 21.00 -5.45
C LEU A 398 19.74 22.52 -5.37
N ARG A 399 19.36 23.06 -4.21
CA ARG A 399 19.70 24.43 -3.83
C ARG A 399 21.16 24.51 -3.34
N PRO A 400 21.81 25.69 -3.42
CA PRO A 400 23.15 25.87 -2.90
C PRO A 400 23.28 25.41 -1.44
N PRO A 401 24.30 24.61 -1.10
CA PRO A 401 24.47 24.10 0.26
C PRO A 401 24.89 25.21 1.23
N LEU A 402 24.37 25.14 2.45
CA LEU A 402 24.69 26.02 3.56
C LEU A 402 25.51 25.26 4.61
N PRO A 403 26.67 25.76 5.05
CA PRO A 403 27.47 25.11 6.10
C PRO A 403 26.68 24.92 7.40
N VAL A 404 26.94 23.82 8.10
CA VAL A 404 26.40 23.57 9.45
C VAL A 404 27.52 23.23 10.41
N ALA A 405 27.42 23.68 11.67
CA ALA A 405 28.48 23.46 12.65
C ALA A 405 28.40 22.04 13.24
N SER A 406 27.21 21.41 13.23
CA SER A 406 27.04 20.06 13.75
C SER A 406 25.86 19.32 13.15
N ALA A 407 25.85 18.00 13.33
CA ALA A 407 24.73 17.16 12.91
C ALA A 407 23.41 17.45 13.66
N ALA A 408 23.45 18.17 14.79
CA ALA A 408 22.25 18.54 15.54
C ALA A 408 21.38 19.60 14.82
N GLU A 409 21.95 20.31 13.84
CA GLU A 409 21.25 21.31 13.02
C GLU A 409 20.56 20.71 11.79
N LEU A 410 20.62 19.38 11.66
CA LEU A 410 20.08 18.64 10.54
C LEU A 410 18.77 17.97 10.96
N ASP A 411 17.73 18.26 10.20
CA ASP A 411 16.48 17.49 10.21
C ASP A 411 16.48 16.58 8.99
N PRO A 412 16.63 15.24 9.15
CA PRO A 412 16.69 14.31 8.03
C PRO A 412 15.44 14.30 7.14
N ALA A 413 14.29 14.75 7.64
CA ALA A 413 13.07 14.83 6.84
C ALA A 413 13.11 16.03 5.89
N ARG A 414 13.79 17.11 6.28
CA ARG A 414 13.79 18.40 5.55
C ARG A 414 15.07 18.65 4.77
N TRP A 415 16.22 18.34 5.34
CA TRP A 415 17.53 18.73 4.81
C TRP A 415 18.28 17.53 4.23
N GLY A 416 18.84 17.72 3.04
CA GLY A 416 19.93 16.89 2.55
C GLY A 416 21.23 17.26 3.24
N VAL A 417 22.15 16.30 3.31
CA VAL A 417 23.46 16.46 3.96
C VAL A 417 24.55 16.21 2.96
N ALA A 418 25.48 17.16 2.85
CA ALA A 418 26.72 17.01 2.12
C ALA A 418 27.89 16.93 3.11
N VAL A 419 28.84 16.06 2.81
CA VAL A 419 30.09 15.91 3.55
C VAL A 419 31.27 16.16 2.61
N SER A 420 32.25 16.93 3.07
CA SER A 420 33.52 17.14 2.37
C SER A 420 34.72 16.82 3.26
N LYS A 421 35.72 16.14 2.68
CA LYS A 421 37.04 15.93 3.28
C LYS A 421 38.11 15.94 2.19
N GLY A 422 38.76 17.09 2.00
CA GLY A 422 39.70 17.30 0.90
C GLY A 422 39.01 17.11 -0.46
N ARG A 423 39.44 16.11 -1.24
CA ARG A 423 38.83 15.76 -2.54
C ARG A 423 37.62 14.81 -2.44
N ARG A 424 37.36 14.22 -1.27
CA ARG A 424 36.24 13.29 -1.08
C ARG A 424 34.98 14.08 -0.75
N ARG A 425 33.91 13.78 -1.46
CA ARG A 425 32.59 14.41 -1.29
C ARG A 425 31.51 13.35 -1.35
N GLY A 426 30.50 13.49 -0.50
CA GLY A 426 29.37 12.57 -0.47
C GLY A 426 28.12 13.26 -0.01
N VAL A 427 26.98 12.70 -0.36
CA VAL A 427 25.67 13.32 -0.12
C VAL A 427 24.64 12.30 0.30
N ALA A 428 23.70 12.76 1.11
CA ALA A 428 22.47 12.06 1.42
C ALA A 428 21.31 13.02 1.19
N LEU A 429 20.35 12.62 0.35
CA LEU A 429 19.14 13.41 0.09
C LEU A 429 18.27 13.50 1.36
N PRO A 430 17.37 14.50 1.47
CA PRO A 430 16.36 14.51 2.52
C PRO A 430 15.37 13.35 2.36
N GLY A 431 14.79 12.91 3.48
CA GLY A 431 13.67 11.96 3.52
C GLY A 431 14.01 10.55 3.04
N LEU A 432 15.25 10.09 3.25
CA LEU A 432 15.63 8.70 2.93
C LEU A 432 14.83 7.70 3.79
N GLU A 433 14.24 6.70 3.15
CA GLU A 433 13.45 5.67 3.83
C GLU A 433 14.30 4.93 4.88
N GLY A 434 13.80 4.88 6.12
CA GLY A 434 14.49 4.24 7.24
C GLY A 434 15.51 5.12 7.96
N VAL A 435 15.76 6.35 7.52
CA VAL A 435 16.73 7.27 8.11
C VAL A 435 16.00 8.34 8.92
N ALA A 436 15.95 8.14 10.25
CA ALA A 436 15.23 9.05 11.14
C ALA A 436 16.17 9.98 11.94
N ALA A 437 17.47 9.68 11.97
CA ALA A 437 18.44 10.41 12.76
C ALA A 437 19.50 11.11 11.89
N ALA A 438 19.86 12.33 12.26
CA ALA A 438 20.86 13.13 11.54
C ALA A 438 22.22 12.43 11.43
N TRP A 439 22.67 11.77 12.50
CA TRP A 439 23.94 11.02 12.49
C TRP A 439 23.90 9.87 11.48
N GLU A 440 22.75 9.21 11.30
CA GLU A 440 22.57 8.11 10.36
C GLU A 440 22.63 8.63 8.91
N GLN A 441 22.00 9.78 8.66
CA GLN A 441 22.05 10.47 7.37
C GLN A 441 23.47 10.94 7.02
N VAL A 442 24.20 11.52 7.99
CA VAL A 442 25.61 11.88 7.85
C VAL A 442 26.46 10.65 7.54
N ALA A 443 26.21 9.52 8.21
CA ALA A 443 26.94 8.28 7.96
C ALA A 443 26.71 7.74 6.53
N ILE A 444 25.50 7.91 5.97
CA ILE A 444 25.21 7.58 4.57
C ILE A 444 26.02 8.48 3.62
N ALA A 445 26.04 9.79 3.90
CA ALA A 445 26.81 10.74 3.11
C ALA A 445 28.32 10.40 3.15
N LYS A 446 28.89 10.09 4.33
CA LYS A 446 30.29 9.64 4.49
C LYS A 446 30.58 8.38 3.68
N ARG A 447 29.70 7.36 3.76
CA ARG A 447 29.85 6.13 2.97
C ARG A 447 29.82 6.39 1.47
N SER A 448 28.96 7.30 1.00
CA SER A 448 28.92 7.65 -0.43
C SER A 448 30.19 8.36 -0.93
N ALA A 449 30.94 8.99 -0.02
CA ALA A 449 32.23 9.62 -0.29
C ALA A 449 33.44 8.68 -0.13
N GLY A 450 33.25 7.45 0.33
CA GLY A 450 34.35 6.58 0.77
C GLY A 450 35.08 7.13 2.01
N ILE A 451 34.36 7.78 2.92
CA ILE A 451 34.86 8.28 4.21
C ILE A 451 34.35 7.33 5.31
N ASP A 452 35.22 7.04 6.29
CA ASP A 452 34.85 6.22 7.44
C ASP A 452 33.75 6.94 8.27
N PRO A 453 32.62 6.29 8.59
CA PRO A 453 31.59 6.88 9.42
C PRO A 453 32.07 7.46 10.76
N ALA A 454 33.12 6.88 11.35
CA ALA A 454 33.72 7.31 12.62
C ALA A 454 34.70 8.49 12.48
N ASP A 455 34.99 8.94 11.25
CA ASP A 455 35.90 10.06 11.00
C ASP A 455 35.18 11.40 11.22
N ASP A 456 35.49 12.10 12.31
CA ASP A 456 34.83 13.35 12.68
C ASP A 456 35.49 14.60 12.06
N ASP A 457 36.62 14.45 11.38
CA ASP A 457 37.31 15.52 10.67
C ASP A 457 36.72 15.65 9.24
N VAL A 458 35.48 16.16 9.19
CA VAL A 458 34.72 16.41 7.95
C VAL A 458 34.00 17.75 8.04
N GLU A 459 33.87 18.43 6.90
CA GLU A 459 33.00 19.59 6.76
C GLU A 459 31.58 19.12 6.44
N LEU A 460 30.58 19.72 7.09
CA LEU A 460 29.17 19.43 6.88
C LEU A 460 28.46 20.63 6.26
N ALA A 461 27.61 20.36 5.29
CA ALA A 461 26.68 21.33 4.76
C ALA A 461 25.29 20.71 4.59
N ARG A 462 24.25 21.53 4.75
CA ARG A 462 22.87 21.15 4.49
C ARG A 462 22.36 21.78 3.20
N PHE A 463 21.48 21.11 2.49
CA PHE A 463 20.86 21.65 1.29
C PHE A 463 19.39 21.25 1.18
N GLU A 464 18.61 22.09 0.52
CA GLU A 464 17.22 21.79 0.15
C GLU A 464 17.17 21.28 -1.28
N THR A 465 16.14 20.48 -1.60
CA THR A 465 15.89 19.97 -2.94
C THR A 465 14.49 20.33 -3.39
N VAL A 466 14.34 20.78 -4.63
CA VAL A 466 13.04 20.90 -5.29
C VAL A 466 12.80 19.62 -6.07
N ARG A 467 11.71 18.91 -5.75
CA ARG A 467 11.38 17.62 -6.36
C ARG A 467 10.32 17.79 -7.44
N HIS A 468 10.64 17.30 -8.63
CA HIS A 468 9.81 17.26 -9.83
C HIS A 468 9.48 15.81 -10.19
N VAL A 469 8.23 15.48 -10.51
CA VAL A 469 7.80 14.09 -10.74
C VAL A 469 6.92 13.94 -11.98
N ALA A 470 7.22 12.96 -12.84
CA ALA A 470 6.40 12.57 -13.98
C ALA A 470 6.15 11.06 -13.98
N ARG A 471 4.91 10.69 -14.34
CA ARG A 471 4.50 9.29 -14.55
C ARG A 471 4.35 9.00 -16.04
N ALA A 472 4.57 7.75 -16.44
CA ALA A 472 4.36 7.33 -17.82
C ALA A 472 2.86 7.44 -18.20
N GLY A 473 2.55 8.24 -19.21
CA GLY A 473 1.21 8.30 -19.82
C GLY A 473 0.93 7.03 -20.61
N VAL A 474 -0.22 6.41 -20.36
CA VAL A 474 -0.70 5.24 -21.11
C VAL A 474 -1.11 5.72 -22.50
N ALA A 475 -0.27 5.46 -23.51
CA ALA A 475 -0.67 5.66 -24.90
C ALA A 475 -1.71 4.57 -25.25
N HIS A 476 -2.98 4.95 -25.30
CA HIS A 476 -3.99 4.14 -25.98
C HIS A 476 -3.67 4.20 -27.48
N ALA A 477 -3.24 3.07 -28.03
CA ALA A 477 -3.17 2.89 -29.47
C ALA A 477 -4.60 2.97 -30.03
N ALA A 478 -4.95 4.13 -30.58
CA ALA A 478 -6.11 4.32 -31.43
C ALA A 478 -5.71 4.08 -32.89
N GLY A 479 -6.55 3.36 -33.63
CA GLY A 479 -6.48 3.20 -35.09
C GLY A 479 -6.23 1.74 -35.53
N GLY A 480 -7.14 1.07 -36.21
CA GLY A 480 -8.42 1.52 -36.74
C GLY A 480 -9.24 0.34 -37.24
N GLY A 481 -10.56 0.44 -37.08
CA GLY A 481 -11.50 -0.31 -37.87
C GLY A 481 -11.52 0.24 -39.29
N GLY A 482 -11.47 -0.67 -40.27
CA GLY A 482 -11.93 -0.45 -41.63
C GLY A 482 -12.98 -1.51 -41.91
N SER A 483 -14.22 -1.06 -42.00
CA SER A 483 -15.44 -1.81 -42.29
C SER A 483 -15.58 -2.20 -43.76
N ASP A 484 -16.24 -3.35 -43.96
CA ASP A 484 -17.22 -3.73 -44.99
C ASP A 484 -16.90 -3.63 -46.49
N GLY A 485 -17.14 -4.76 -47.17
CA GLY A 485 -17.16 -4.89 -48.65
C GLY A 485 -17.00 -6.32 -49.11
#